data_AF-A0A5M9MBN7-F1
#
_entry.id   AF-A0A5M9MBN7-F1
#
_cell.length_a   1.000
_cell.length_b   1.000
_cell.length_c   1.000
_cell.angle_alpha   90.00
_cell.angle_beta   90.00
_cell.angle_gamma   90.00
#
_symmetry.space_group_name_H-M   'P 1'
#
loop_
_entity.id
_entity.type
_entity.pdbx_description
1 polymer ?
#
loop_
_entity_poly.entity_id
_entity_poly.type
_entity_poly.pdbx_seq_one_letter_code
_entity_poly.pdbx_strand_id
1 'polypeptide(L)'
;MACTECKRRRTKCNAADTAGSACSECALHGRECIVDEFADKRRKIAAKRTEETLKYYRGFVDELLEAIRTGDSASIEMMVDVIRSGASHKEIHSVITRILNQNPTDDKKPADAVNNARTDGKMPDMPPDGWP
;
A
#
# COMPACT_ATOMS: atom_id res chain seq x y z
N MET A 1 24.47 13.48 -15.66
CA MET A 1 24.61 13.67 -14.20
C MET A 1 26.05 14.03 -13.89
N ALA A 2 26.33 14.93 -12.95
CA ALA A 2 27.71 15.29 -12.58
C ALA A 2 28.17 14.53 -11.32
N CYS A 3 29.45 14.15 -11.26
CA CYS A 3 30.06 13.53 -10.08
C CYS A 3 30.15 14.52 -8.90
N THR A 4 30.38 14.00 -7.70
CA THR A 4 30.45 14.77 -6.45
C THR A 4 31.53 15.86 -6.50
N GLU A 5 32.73 15.55 -7.01
CA GLU A 5 33.83 16.51 -7.09
C GLU A 5 33.58 17.65 -8.09
N CYS A 6 33.10 17.34 -9.29
CA CYS A 6 32.75 18.39 -10.26
C CYS A 6 31.57 19.24 -9.80
N LYS A 7 30.58 18.64 -9.13
CA LYS A 7 29.49 19.39 -8.47
C LYS A 7 30.04 20.34 -7.42
N ARG A 8 30.92 19.88 -6.54
CA ARG A 8 31.55 20.68 -5.47
C ARG A 8 32.36 21.85 -6.03
N ARG A 9 33.07 21.63 -7.14
CA ARG A 9 33.98 22.60 -7.76
C ARG A 9 33.30 23.48 -8.82
N ARG A 10 32.03 23.23 -9.14
CA ARG A 10 31.26 23.90 -10.20
C ARG A 10 31.96 23.85 -11.57
N THR A 11 32.62 22.73 -11.87
CA THR A 11 33.31 22.50 -13.15
C THR A 11 32.49 21.64 -14.09
N LYS A 12 32.80 21.70 -15.39
CA LYS A 12 32.12 20.88 -16.40
C LYS A 12 32.43 19.40 -16.15
N CYS A 13 31.39 18.58 -16.13
CA CYS A 13 31.49 17.16 -15.84
C CYS A 13 30.91 16.36 -17.00
N ASN A 14 31.66 15.42 -17.54
CA ASN A 14 31.23 14.47 -18.57
C ASN A 14 31.01 13.05 -17.99
N ALA A 15 30.75 12.94 -16.69
CA ALA A 15 30.53 11.65 -16.03
C ALA A 15 29.32 10.87 -16.57
N ALA A 16 28.40 11.53 -17.28
CA ALA A 16 27.25 10.89 -17.92
C ALA A 16 27.62 10.11 -19.19
N ASP A 17 28.70 10.50 -19.85
CA ASP A 17 29.13 9.97 -21.14
C ASP A 17 30.20 8.88 -20.97
N THR A 18 30.78 8.80 -19.76
CA THR A 18 31.78 7.81 -19.37
C THR A 18 31.09 6.63 -18.69
N ALA A 19 30.90 5.53 -19.42
CA ALA A 19 30.22 4.31 -18.97
C ALA A 19 31.02 3.53 -17.90
N GLY A 20 31.10 4.09 -16.69
CA GLY A 20 31.77 3.49 -15.53
C GLY A 20 33.22 3.90 -15.31
N SER A 21 33.77 4.77 -16.16
CA SER A 21 35.10 5.37 -15.94
C SER A 21 35.01 6.75 -15.28
N ALA A 22 36.10 7.20 -14.66
CA ALA A 22 36.19 8.53 -14.10
C ALA A 22 36.01 9.60 -15.20
N CYS A 23 35.25 10.65 -14.90
CA CYS A 23 35.09 11.77 -15.84
C CYS A 23 36.44 12.44 -16.12
N SER A 24 36.57 13.08 -17.29
CA SER A 24 37.81 13.70 -17.78
C SER A 24 38.49 14.59 -16.74
N GLU A 25 37.70 15.42 -16.08
CA GLU A 25 38.13 16.36 -15.05
C GLU A 25 38.62 15.65 -13.77
N CYS A 26 38.01 14.53 -13.37
CA CYS A 26 38.51 13.77 -12.22
C CYS A 26 39.73 12.93 -12.58
N ALA A 27 39.77 12.34 -13.77
CA ALA A 27 40.90 11.55 -14.25
C ALA A 27 42.17 12.40 -14.39
N LEU A 28 42.06 13.61 -14.95
CA LEU A 28 43.19 14.54 -15.15
C LEU A 28 43.87 14.92 -13.82
N HIS A 29 43.08 15.05 -12.76
CA HIS A 29 43.55 15.52 -11.47
C HIS A 29 43.71 14.41 -10.43
N GLY A 30 43.60 13.13 -10.84
CA GLY A 30 43.72 12.00 -9.94
C GLY A 30 42.71 12.02 -8.79
N ARG A 31 41.49 12.53 -9.03
CA ARG A 31 40.42 12.63 -8.04
C ARG A 31 39.46 11.46 -8.13
N GLU A 32 38.91 11.07 -7.00
CA GLU A 32 37.83 10.09 -6.95
C GLU A 32 36.57 10.63 -7.64
N CYS A 33 36.04 9.86 -8.59
CA CYS A 33 34.91 10.26 -9.42
C CYS A 33 33.66 9.46 -9.06
N ILE A 34 32.95 9.90 -8.02
CA ILE A 34 31.71 9.25 -7.57
C ILE A 34 30.51 9.98 -8.16
N VAL A 35 29.68 9.29 -8.95
CA VAL A 35 28.37 9.78 -9.35
C VAL A 35 27.34 9.23 -8.38
N ASP A 36 26.85 10.09 -7.49
CA ASP A 36 25.71 9.73 -6.64
C ASP A 36 24.41 9.98 -7.42
N GLU A 37 23.84 8.89 -7.97
CA GLU A 37 22.57 8.89 -8.69
C GLU A 37 21.36 9.23 -7.80
N PHE A 38 21.53 9.08 -6.48
CA PHE A 38 20.49 9.27 -5.47
C PHE A 38 20.62 10.62 -4.73
N ALA A 39 21.72 11.37 -4.92
CA ALA A 39 21.96 12.67 -4.30
C ALA A 39 20.90 13.74 -4.65
N ASP A 40 20.17 13.59 -5.75
CA ASP A 40 19.12 14.56 -6.09
C ASP A 40 17.90 14.34 -5.17
N LYS A 41 17.96 14.98 -4.00
CA LYS A 41 16.86 14.99 -3.02
C LYS A 41 15.53 15.45 -3.63
N ARG A 42 15.53 16.24 -4.70
CA ARG A 42 14.30 16.64 -5.41
C ARG A 42 13.67 15.46 -6.14
N ARG A 43 14.48 14.59 -6.75
CA ARG A 43 13.98 13.35 -7.38
C ARG A 43 13.37 12.42 -6.33
N LYS A 44 13.97 12.32 -5.14
CA LYS A 44 13.41 11.54 -4.02
C LYS A 44 12.05 12.08 -3.56
N ILE A 45 11.91 13.40 -3.44
CA ILE A 45 10.63 14.03 -3.02
C ILE A 45 9.56 13.89 -4.10
N ALA A 46 9.91 14.09 -5.37
CA ALA A 46 8.98 13.92 -6.47
C ALA A 46 8.46 12.47 -6.55
N ALA A 47 9.37 11.49 -6.51
CA ALA A 47 9.00 10.07 -6.51
C ALA A 47 8.11 9.72 -5.32
N LYS A 48 8.44 10.20 -4.12
CA LYS A 48 7.63 9.98 -2.91
C LYS A 48 6.22 10.58 -3.04
N ARG A 49 6.10 11.81 -3.56
CA ARG A 49 4.78 12.44 -3.78
C ARG A 49 3.94 11.68 -4.79
N THR A 50 4.56 11.19 -5.87
CA THR A 50 3.88 10.35 -6.85
C THR A 50 3.43 9.04 -6.21
N GLU A 51 4.28 8.38 -5.43
CA GLU A 51 3.94 7.15 -4.71
C GLU A 51 2.77 7.36 -3.74
N GLU A 52 2.79 8.43 -2.94
CA GLU A 52 1.69 8.80 -2.02
C GLU A 52 0.38 9.04 -2.79
N THR A 53 0.47 9.73 -3.94
CA THR A 53 -0.69 10.00 -4.80
C THR A 53 -1.26 8.70 -5.39
N LEU A 54 -0.40 7.78 -5.85
CA LEU A 54 -0.82 6.48 -6.37
C LEU A 54 -1.44 5.60 -5.27
N LYS A 55 -0.89 5.61 -4.06
CA LYS A 55 -1.48 4.92 -2.91
C LYS A 55 -2.87 5.43 -2.59
N TYR A 56 -3.03 6.76 -2.58
CA TYR A 56 -4.34 7.40 -2.39
C TYR A 56 -5.36 6.94 -3.46
N TYR A 57 -5.01 7.03 -4.75
CA TYR A 57 -5.94 6.64 -5.81
C TYR A 57 -6.23 5.14 -5.85
N ARG A 58 -5.26 4.30 -5.48
CA ARG A 58 -5.50 2.86 -5.33
C ARG A 58 -6.55 2.58 -4.26
N GLY A 59 -6.40 3.18 -3.07
CA GLY A 59 -7.39 3.05 -1.99
C GLY A 59 -8.76 3.59 -2.39
N PHE A 60 -8.80 4.75 -3.05
CA PHE A 60 -10.04 5.32 -3.58
C PHE A 60 -10.77 4.38 -4.56
N VAL A 61 -10.02 3.74 -5.48
CA VAL A 61 -10.60 2.78 -6.44
C VAL A 61 -11.08 1.52 -5.71
N ASP A 62 -10.32 1.02 -4.73
CA ASP A 62 -10.71 -0.15 -3.94
C ASP A 62 -12.03 0.11 -3.19
N GLU A 63 -12.18 1.28 -2.56
CA GLU A 63 -13.43 1.70 -1.89
C GLU A 63 -14.59 1.90 -2.87
N LEU A 64 -14.33 2.48 -4.04
CA LEU A 64 -15.35 2.63 -5.09
C LEU A 64 -15.86 1.27 -5.57
N LEU A 65 -14.95 0.32 -5.82
CA LEU A 65 -15.32 -1.03 -6.21
C LEU A 65 -16.12 -1.73 -5.11
N GLU A 66 -15.75 -1.54 -3.85
CA GLU A 66 -16.47 -2.12 -2.73
C GLU A 66 -17.88 -1.55 -2.58
N ALA A 67 -18.02 -0.22 -2.76
CA ALA A 67 -19.34 0.41 -2.79
C ALA A 67 -20.20 -0.18 -3.90
N ILE A 68 -19.66 -0.39 -5.11
CA ILE A 68 -20.39 -1.03 -6.23
C ILE A 68 -20.83 -2.46 -5.90
N ARG A 69 -19.98 -3.24 -5.22
CA ARG A 69 -20.28 -4.66 -4.90
C ARG A 69 -21.32 -4.82 -3.82
N THR A 70 -21.32 -3.93 -2.83
CA THR A 70 -22.12 -4.08 -1.61
C THR A 70 -23.34 -3.15 -1.58
N GLY A 71 -23.28 -2.01 -2.27
CA GLY A 71 -24.31 -0.99 -2.32
C GLY A 71 -25.63 -1.48 -2.92
N ASP A 72 -26.74 -0.99 -2.38
CA ASP A 72 -28.05 -1.19 -2.97
C ASP A 72 -28.21 -0.39 -4.28
N SER A 73 -29.17 -0.79 -5.13
CA SER A 73 -29.34 -0.20 -6.46
C SER A 73 -29.58 1.32 -6.44
N ALA A 74 -30.32 1.85 -5.47
CA ALA A 74 -30.61 3.27 -5.40
C ALA A 74 -29.36 4.08 -4.99
N SER A 75 -28.58 3.54 -4.05
CA SER A 75 -27.29 4.11 -3.66
C SER A 75 -26.29 4.14 -4.83
N ILE A 76 -26.23 3.06 -5.62
CA ILE A 76 -25.35 2.99 -6.79
C ILE A 76 -25.79 3.97 -7.89
N GLU A 77 -27.09 4.07 -8.16
CA GLU A 77 -27.63 5.00 -9.15
C GLU A 77 -27.27 6.45 -8.80
N MET A 78 -27.48 6.84 -7.54
CA MET A 78 -27.07 8.16 -7.04
C MET A 78 -25.55 8.39 -7.18
N MET A 79 -24.71 7.40 -6.86
CA MET A 79 -23.26 7.52 -7.03
C MET A 79 -22.87 7.71 -8.50
N VAL A 80 -23.51 6.98 -9.41
CA VAL A 80 -23.29 7.11 -10.86
C VAL A 80 -23.69 8.50 -11.34
N ASP A 81 -24.81 9.05 -10.87
CA ASP A 81 -25.24 10.40 -11.23
C ASP A 81 -24.26 11.46 -10.74
N VAL A 82 -23.73 11.32 -9.52
CA VAL A 82 -22.69 12.20 -9.00
C VAL A 82 -21.44 12.14 -9.87
N ILE A 83 -20.99 10.96 -10.27
CA ILE A 83 -19.84 10.81 -11.18
C ILE A 83 -20.13 11.47 -12.54
N ARG A 84 -21.30 11.23 -13.12
CA ARG A 84 -21.72 11.79 -14.42
C ARG A 84 -21.87 13.31 -14.40
N SER A 85 -22.16 13.89 -13.24
CA SER A 85 -22.23 15.36 -13.08
C SER A 85 -20.87 16.06 -13.19
N GLY A 86 -19.77 15.30 -13.24
CA GLY A 86 -18.42 15.84 -13.24
C GLY A 86 -17.94 16.26 -11.84
N ALA A 87 -18.52 15.66 -10.79
CA ALA A 87 -18.15 15.92 -9.41
C ALA A 87 -16.66 15.66 -9.14
N SER A 88 -16.10 16.38 -8.19
CA SER A 88 -14.73 16.19 -7.76
C SER A 88 -14.55 14.84 -7.05
N HIS A 89 -13.31 14.33 -7.04
CA HIS A 89 -12.95 13.11 -6.31
C HIS A 89 -13.37 13.17 -4.82
N LYS A 90 -13.32 14.35 -4.20
CA LYS A 90 -13.71 14.54 -2.80
C LYS A 90 -15.22 14.34 -2.59
N GLU A 91 -16.02 14.86 -3.51
CA GLU A 91 -17.48 14.70 -3.49
C GLU A 91 -17.86 13.25 -3.75
N ILE A 92 -17.24 12.62 -4.75
CA ILE A 92 -17.44 11.20 -5.05
C ILE A 92 -17.06 10.33 -3.83
N HIS A 93 -15.90 10.58 -3.21
CA HIS A 93 -15.45 9.86 -2.01
C HIS A 93 -16.45 9.99 -0.86
N SER A 94 -17.04 11.18 -0.67
CA SER A 94 -18.02 11.40 0.40
C SER A 94 -19.29 10.55 0.19
N VAL A 95 -19.69 10.35 -1.07
CA VAL A 95 -20.80 9.46 -1.43
C VAL A 95 -20.41 7.99 -1.20
N ILE A 96 -19.24 7.56 -1.68
CA ILE A 96 -18.71 6.21 -1.47
C ILE A 96 -18.70 5.86 0.03
N THR A 97 -18.12 6.71 0.87
CA THR A 97 -18.05 6.50 2.33
C THR A 97 -19.45 6.36 2.94
N ARG A 98 -20.44 7.10 2.45
CA ARG A 98 -21.82 6.99 2.92
C ARG A 98 -22.42 5.62 2.59
N ILE A 99 -22.22 5.13 1.36
CA ILE A 99 -22.72 3.82 0.90
C ILE A 99 -22.07 2.70 1.73
N LEU A 100 -20.76 2.74 1.92
CA LEU A 100 -20.02 1.75 2.70
C LEU A 100 -20.44 1.73 4.17
N ASN A 101 -20.77 2.88 4.76
CA ASN A 101 -21.25 2.95 6.15
C ASN A 101 -22.70 2.49 6.34
N GLN A 102 -23.51 2.50 5.27
CA GLN A 102 -24.91 2.06 5.31
C GLN A 102 -25.05 0.53 5.25
N ASN A 103 -24.05 -0.15 4.71
CA ASN A 103 -23.95 -1.60 4.70
C ASN A 103 -22.85 -2.05 5.67
N PRO A 104 -23.10 -2.11 6.99
CA PRO A 104 -22.19 -2.82 7.87
C PRO A 104 -22.08 -4.25 7.34
N THR A 105 -20.87 -4.67 6.97
CA THR A 105 -20.63 -6.08 6.66
C THR A 105 -21.12 -6.87 7.86
N ASP A 106 -22.12 -7.73 7.64
CA ASP A 106 -22.60 -8.70 8.63
C ASP A 106 -21.51 -9.76 8.84
N ASP A 107 -20.36 -9.36 9.38
CA ASP A 107 -19.40 -10.25 10.01
C ASP A 107 -19.96 -10.65 11.38
N LYS A 108 -21.07 -11.41 11.38
CA LYS A 108 -21.49 -12.18 12.54
C LYS A 108 -20.47 -13.30 12.74
N LYS A 109 -19.43 -12.99 13.52
CA LYS A 109 -18.63 -13.99 14.23
C LYS A 109 -19.61 -14.93 14.96
N PRO A 110 -19.59 -16.25 14.74
CA PRO A 110 -20.37 -17.14 15.58
C PRO A 110 -19.80 -17.05 17.00
N ALA A 111 -20.66 -16.67 17.95
CA ALA A 111 -20.35 -16.85 19.35
C ALA A 111 -20.42 -18.35 19.64
N ASP A 112 -19.27 -18.97 19.88
CA ASP A 112 -19.16 -20.31 20.43
C ASP A 112 -19.83 -20.34 21.82
N ALA A 113 -21.06 -20.82 21.87
CA ALA A 113 -21.79 -21.10 23.09
C ALA A 113 -22.32 -22.53 23.05
N VAL A 114 -21.46 -23.49 23.39
CA VAL A 114 -21.91 -24.79 23.91
C VAL A 114 -21.28 -24.97 25.29
N ASN A 115 -22.00 -24.47 26.29
CA ASN A 115 -21.79 -24.84 27.69
C ASN A 115 -22.39 -26.23 27.89
N ASN A 116 -21.57 -27.24 28.21
CA ASN A 116 -22.08 -28.52 28.71
C ASN A 116 -21.81 -28.61 30.21
N ALA A 117 -22.89 -28.52 30.99
CA ALA A 117 -22.89 -28.81 32.42
C ALA A 117 -23.43 -30.24 32.66
N ARG A 118 -22.54 -31.07 33.24
CA ARG A 118 -22.76 -32.18 34.18
C ARG A 118 -23.72 -33.32 33.81
N THR A 119 -23.21 -34.56 33.95
CA THR A 119 -23.66 -35.45 35.04
C THR A 119 -22.54 -36.41 35.46
N ASP A 120 -22.36 -36.50 36.77
CA ASP A 120 -21.63 -37.53 37.52
C ASP A 120 -22.03 -38.96 37.12
N GLY A 121 -21.03 -39.83 36.98
CA GLY A 121 -21.19 -41.27 36.76
C GLY A 121 -20.04 -42.04 37.39
N LYS A 122 -20.27 -42.53 38.59
CA LYS A 122 -19.38 -43.31 39.47
C LYS A 122 -19.25 -44.77 39.00
N MET A 123 -18.02 -45.19 38.64
CA MET A 123 -17.34 -46.52 38.78
C MET A 123 -18.05 -47.80 38.23
N PRO A 124 -17.39 -48.97 38.03
CA PRO A 124 -16.09 -49.42 38.58
C PRO A 124 -15.13 -50.20 37.64
N ASP A 125 -13.93 -50.39 38.20
CA ASP A 125 -12.97 -51.50 38.14
C ASP A 125 -12.52 -52.17 36.83
N MET A 126 -11.19 -52.14 36.72
CA MET A 126 -10.29 -52.81 35.79
C MET A 126 -10.22 -54.32 36.08
N PRO A 127 -9.99 -55.16 35.05
CA PRO A 127 -9.03 -56.25 35.19
C PRO A 127 -7.90 -56.16 34.15
N PRO A 128 -6.71 -56.70 34.47
CA PRO A 128 -5.55 -56.65 33.61
C PRO A 128 -5.55 -57.78 32.56
N ASP A 129 -4.68 -57.63 31.56
CA ASP A 129 -4.00 -58.70 30.79
C ASP A 129 -4.20 -58.62 29.27
N GLY A 130 -3.05 -58.59 28.57
CA GLY A 130 -2.93 -59.14 27.21
C GLY A 130 -2.57 -58.15 26.10
N TRP A 131 -1.33 -57.65 26.08
CA TRP A 131 -0.71 -57.20 24.83
C TRP A 131 0.04 -58.37 24.17
N PRO A 132 -0.29 -58.77 22.93
CA PRO A 132 0.64 -59.39 21.99
C PRO A 132 1.51 -58.36 21.26
#